data_AF-Q94721-F1
#
_entry.id   AF-Q94721-F1
#
_cell.length_a   1.000
_cell.length_b   1.000
_cell.length_c   1.000
_cell.angle_alpha   90.00
_cell.angle_beta   90.00
_cell.angle_gamma   90.00
#
_symmetry.space_group_name_H-M   'P 1'
#
loop_
_entity.id
_entity.type
_entity.pdbx_description
1 polymer ?
#
loop_
_entity_poly.entity_id
_entity_poly.type
_entity_poly.pdbx_seq_one_letter_code
_entity_poly.pdbx_strand_id
1 'polypeptide(L)'
;MQIKYLLLISLLLTITQQVTVTKNDTCDDCTQFKSSSDCKSFGCTWTEKTTTTQGSCAKTTTPPPIAITRYCETIETTNCAKTFGCALVEGKCTHFTGCSAYVKTTHSDCQAISYMCITNGTTCTNALECVGYTKEQCETTPRLKSPYKCKLDGETCRDYKYVEVESSLTT
;
A
#
# COMPACT_ATOMS: atom_id res chain seq x y z
N MET A 1 -36.39 61.18 -41.88
CA MET A 1 -36.47 60.80 -40.45
C MET A 1 -36.09 59.34 -40.18
N GLN A 2 -36.25 58.41 -41.15
CA GLN A 2 -36.04 56.96 -40.98
C GLN A 2 -34.56 56.51 -40.83
N ILE A 3 -33.60 57.20 -41.47
CA ILE A 3 -32.17 56.80 -41.45
C ILE A 3 -31.51 56.99 -40.08
N LYS A 4 -31.94 57.99 -39.31
CA LYS A 4 -31.39 58.27 -37.97
C LYS A 4 -31.76 57.19 -36.95
N TYR A 5 -32.97 56.61 -37.07
CA TYR A 5 -33.42 55.50 -36.23
C TYR A 5 -32.74 54.18 -36.63
N LEU A 6 -32.49 53.96 -37.93
CA LEU A 6 -31.71 52.81 -38.41
C LEU A 6 -30.27 52.79 -37.87
N LEU A 7 -29.60 53.95 -37.79
CA LEU A 7 -28.26 54.08 -37.21
C LEU A 7 -28.26 53.92 -35.68
N LEU A 8 -29.32 54.34 -34.99
CA LEU A 8 -29.46 54.13 -33.54
C LEU A 8 -29.70 52.65 -33.21
N ILE A 9 -30.52 51.96 -34.01
CA ILE A 9 -30.80 50.53 -33.84
C ILE A 9 -29.54 49.70 -34.10
N SER A 10 -28.73 50.03 -35.13
CA SER A 10 -27.47 49.34 -35.39
C SER A 10 -26.43 49.55 -34.28
N LEU A 11 -26.38 50.73 -33.66
CA LEU A 11 -25.49 51.02 -32.54
C LEU A 11 -25.89 50.22 -31.27
N LEU A 12 -27.19 50.09 -30.99
CA LEU A 12 -27.72 49.31 -29.87
C LEU A 12 -27.46 47.80 -29.97
N LEU A 13 -27.40 47.25 -31.19
CA LEU A 13 -27.11 45.83 -31.45
C LEU A 13 -25.63 45.45 -31.24
N THR A 14 -24.72 46.42 -31.14
CA THR A 14 -23.28 46.12 -30.91
C THR A 14 -22.92 45.91 -29.43
N ILE A 15 -23.83 46.20 -28.49
CA ILE A 15 -23.54 46.21 -27.04
C ILE A 15 -23.80 44.82 -26.40
N THR A 16 -24.39 43.86 -27.12
CA THR A 16 -24.72 42.52 -26.58
C THR A 16 -23.73 41.42 -26.94
N GLN A 17 -22.45 41.76 -27.11
CA GLN A 17 -21.39 40.74 -27.12
C GLN A 17 -21.22 40.17 -25.71
N GLN A 18 -22.03 39.18 -25.39
CA GLN A 18 -21.83 38.30 -24.24
C GLN A 18 -20.57 37.48 -24.51
N VAL A 19 -19.47 37.83 -23.84
CA VAL A 19 -18.25 37.05 -23.84
C VAL A 19 -18.56 35.74 -23.13
N THR A 20 -18.73 34.66 -23.88
CA THR A 20 -18.80 33.31 -23.32
C THR A 20 -17.42 32.90 -22.87
N VAL A 21 -17.15 33.05 -21.57
CA VAL A 21 -15.99 32.46 -20.92
C VAL A 21 -16.26 30.96 -20.80
N THR A 22 -15.52 30.15 -21.54
CA THR A 22 -15.57 28.70 -21.42
C THR A 22 -14.99 28.30 -20.06
N LYS A 23 -15.61 27.34 -19.37
CA LYS A 23 -15.15 26.79 -18.07
C LYS A 23 -13.71 26.26 -18.07
N ASN A 24 -13.08 26.18 -19.25
CA ASN A 24 -11.68 25.80 -19.44
C ASN A 24 -10.69 26.96 -19.32
N ASP A 25 -11.16 28.21 -19.18
CA ASP A 25 -10.34 29.36 -18.77
C ASP A 25 -10.05 29.31 -17.26
N THR A 26 -9.71 28.13 -16.77
CA THR A 26 -9.25 27.94 -15.40
C THR A 26 -8.02 28.82 -15.25
N CYS A 27 -8.03 29.72 -14.26
CA CYS A 27 -6.85 30.50 -13.90
C CYS A 27 -5.75 29.53 -13.46
N ASP A 28 -4.96 29.07 -14.42
CA ASP A 28 -3.85 28.15 -14.22
C ASP A 28 -2.64 28.87 -13.59
N ASP A 29 -2.74 30.19 -13.45
CA ASP A 29 -1.78 31.01 -12.74
C ASP A 29 -2.35 31.43 -11.38
N CYS A 30 -2.01 30.66 -10.35
CA CYS A 30 -2.39 30.94 -8.96
C CYS A 30 -1.89 32.31 -8.45
N THR A 31 -0.89 32.93 -9.10
CA THR A 31 -0.34 34.22 -8.65
C THR A 31 -1.33 35.38 -8.83
N GLN A 32 -2.38 35.18 -9.62
CA GLN A 32 -3.42 36.20 -9.84
C GLN A 32 -4.41 36.32 -8.67
N PHE A 33 -4.49 35.30 -7.79
CA PHE A 33 -5.39 35.33 -6.65
C PHE A 33 -4.83 36.18 -5.51
N LYS A 34 -5.55 37.26 -5.18
CA LYS A 34 -5.22 38.18 -4.08
C LYS A 34 -6.00 37.91 -2.79
N SER A 35 -6.85 36.87 -2.79
CA SER A 35 -7.67 36.48 -1.65
C SER A 35 -7.43 35.02 -1.27
N SER A 36 -7.49 34.72 0.02
CA SER A 36 -7.32 33.36 0.55
C SER A 36 -8.45 32.43 0.11
N SER A 37 -9.70 32.94 0.00
CA SER A 37 -10.85 32.14 -0.40
C SER A 37 -10.75 31.68 -1.85
N ASP A 38 -10.37 32.59 -2.74
CA ASP A 38 -10.28 32.27 -4.17
C ASP A 38 -9.09 31.34 -4.41
N CYS A 39 -7.94 31.62 -3.79
CA CYS A 39 -6.76 30.76 -3.86
C CYS A 39 -7.07 29.29 -3.51
N LYS A 40 -7.80 29.07 -2.41
CA LYS A 40 -8.18 27.71 -1.96
C LYS A 40 -9.22 27.06 -2.87
N SER A 41 -10.15 27.84 -3.42
CA SER A 41 -11.23 27.35 -4.28
C SER A 41 -10.73 26.79 -5.62
N PHE A 42 -9.55 27.22 -6.07
CA PHE A 42 -8.91 26.78 -7.30
C PHE A 42 -7.74 25.80 -7.07
N GLY A 43 -7.64 25.20 -5.88
CA GLY A 43 -6.64 24.14 -5.59
C GLY A 43 -5.20 24.64 -5.44
N CYS A 44 -5.02 25.94 -5.21
CA CYS A 44 -3.72 26.56 -4.94
C CYS A 44 -3.44 26.64 -3.42
N THR A 45 -2.20 26.98 -3.06
CA THR A 45 -1.80 27.17 -1.66
C THR A 45 -1.67 28.65 -1.32
N TRP A 46 -2.33 29.08 -0.22
CA TRP A 46 -2.27 30.46 0.29
C TRP A 46 -1.18 30.60 1.36
N THR A 47 -0.33 31.62 1.21
CA THR A 47 0.65 32.06 2.21
C THR A 47 0.11 33.30 2.91
N GLU A 48 0.01 33.24 4.24
CA GLU A 48 -0.57 34.34 5.02
C GLU A 48 0.30 35.60 5.00
N LYS A 49 -0.37 36.75 5.16
CA LYS A 49 0.28 38.06 5.29
C LYS A 49 1.13 38.10 6.56
N THR A 50 2.35 38.61 6.46
CA THR A 50 3.16 38.98 7.64
C THR A 50 3.13 40.51 7.85
N THR A 51 3.79 41.01 8.90
CA THR A 51 3.91 42.46 9.14
C THR A 51 4.64 43.22 8.02
N THR A 52 5.39 42.52 7.16
CA THR A 52 6.22 43.11 6.10
C THR A 52 5.91 42.60 4.69
N THR A 53 5.10 41.54 4.54
CA THR A 53 4.76 40.96 3.23
C THR A 53 3.27 40.72 3.11
N GLN A 54 2.68 41.11 1.96
CA GLN A 54 1.30 40.78 1.62
C GLN A 54 1.14 39.26 1.47
N GLY A 55 -0.05 38.73 1.79
CA GLY A 55 -0.36 37.32 1.55
C GLY A 55 -0.33 37.01 0.06
N SER A 56 0.10 35.80 -0.30
CA SER A 56 0.33 35.41 -1.69
C SER A 56 -0.21 34.01 -1.97
N CYS A 57 -0.65 33.78 -3.20
CA CYS A 57 -1.14 32.49 -3.66
C CYS A 57 -0.18 31.89 -4.70
N ALA A 58 0.09 30.59 -4.59
CA ALA A 58 0.97 29.90 -5.53
C ALA A 58 0.47 28.48 -5.83
N LYS A 59 0.84 27.97 -7.00
CA LYS A 59 0.68 26.55 -7.33
C LYS A 59 1.51 25.72 -6.37
N THR A 60 0.95 24.60 -5.94
CA THR A 60 1.69 23.59 -5.18
C THR A 60 2.74 22.96 -6.11
N THR A 61 3.98 23.44 -6.03
CA THR A 61 5.10 22.93 -6.84
C THR A 61 5.72 21.67 -6.23
N THR A 62 5.39 21.36 -4.98
CA THR A 62 5.87 20.17 -4.28
C THR A 62 4.73 19.15 -4.22
N PRO A 63 4.82 18.03 -4.96
CA PRO A 63 3.96 16.89 -4.67
C PRO A 63 4.02 16.62 -3.16
N PRO A 64 2.89 16.31 -2.49
CA PRO A 64 2.96 15.86 -1.11
C PRO A 64 3.98 14.72 -1.04
N PRO A 65 4.84 14.65 0.00
CA PRO A 65 5.78 13.55 0.12
C PRO A 65 4.98 12.26 0.07
N ILE A 66 5.13 11.52 -1.02
CA ILE A 66 4.56 10.18 -1.12
C ILE A 66 5.33 9.39 -0.08
N ALA A 67 4.72 9.16 1.07
CA ALA A 67 5.21 8.20 2.03
C ALA A 67 5.07 6.83 1.34
N ILE A 68 6.14 6.37 0.69
CA ILE A 68 6.20 5.00 0.17
C ILE A 68 6.38 4.10 1.39
N THR A 69 5.28 3.78 2.06
CA THR A 69 5.24 2.76 3.08
C THR A 69 5.44 1.42 2.39
N ARG A 70 6.48 0.67 2.78
CA ARG A 70 6.65 -0.68 2.24
C ARG A 70 5.56 -1.56 2.83
N TYR A 71 4.94 -2.39 2.01
CA TYR A 71 3.81 -3.26 2.39
C TYR A 71 4.00 -3.96 3.76
N CYS A 72 5.17 -4.56 4.02
CA CYS A 72 5.41 -5.26 5.28
C CYS A 72 5.49 -4.33 6.50
N GLU A 73 5.87 -3.07 6.34
CA GLU A 73 5.94 -2.09 7.44
C GLU A 73 4.54 -1.70 7.95
N THR A 74 3.49 -1.94 7.16
CA THR A 74 2.09 -1.71 7.57
C THR A 74 1.47 -2.92 8.26
N ILE A 75 2.18 -4.05 8.36
CA ILE A 75 1.67 -5.29 8.96
C ILE A 75 1.99 -5.29 10.45
N GLU A 76 0.99 -5.62 11.28
CA GLU A 76 1.21 -5.82 12.70
C GLU A 76 2.25 -6.91 12.96
N THR A 77 3.13 -6.66 13.93
CA THR A 77 4.26 -7.55 14.27
C THR A 77 3.80 -8.99 14.54
N THR A 78 2.63 -9.16 15.16
CA THR A 78 1.99 -10.46 15.48
C THR A 78 1.56 -11.26 14.25
N ASN A 79 1.29 -10.58 13.13
CA ASN A 79 0.87 -11.19 11.87
C ASN A 79 2.00 -11.28 10.86
N CYS A 80 3.11 -10.58 11.07
CA CYS A 80 4.21 -10.49 10.11
C CYS A 80 4.71 -11.85 9.61
N ALA A 81 5.06 -12.75 10.53
CA ALA A 81 5.56 -14.08 10.19
C ALA A 81 4.53 -14.95 9.47
N LYS A 82 3.23 -14.60 9.53
CA LYS A 82 2.12 -15.30 8.85
C LYS A 82 1.74 -14.63 7.53
N THR A 83 2.25 -13.43 7.25
CA THR A 83 1.94 -12.67 6.05
C THR A 83 2.88 -13.07 4.92
N PHE A 84 2.29 -13.40 3.76
CA PHE A 84 3.06 -13.78 2.58
C PHE A 84 3.98 -12.62 2.13
N GLY A 85 5.24 -12.95 1.82
CA GLY A 85 6.22 -11.96 1.38
C GLY A 85 6.82 -11.10 2.50
N CYS A 86 6.47 -11.36 3.77
CA CYS A 86 7.02 -10.65 4.92
C CYS A 86 7.82 -11.56 5.86
N ALA A 87 8.75 -10.93 6.59
CA ALA A 87 9.65 -11.56 7.53
C ALA A 87 9.75 -10.74 8.81
N LEU A 88 9.60 -11.39 9.95
CA LEU A 88 9.82 -10.79 11.26
C LEU A 88 11.30 -10.92 11.64
N VAL A 89 12.02 -9.80 11.62
CA VAL A 89 13.45 -9.75 11.93
C VAL A 89 13.66 -8.69 13.00
N GLU A 90 14.23 -9.08 14.14
CA GLU A 90 14.53 -8.17 15.26
C GLU A 90 13.32 -7.31 15.70
N GLY A 91 12.12 -7.92 15.70
CA GLY A 91 10.88 -7.23 16.08
C GLY A 91 10.32 -6.29 15.01
N LYS A 92 10.90 -6.25 13.81
CA LYS A 92 10.42 -5.44 12.68
C LYS A 92 9.87 -6.33 11.57
N CYS A 93 8.73 -5.92 11.02
CA CYS A 93 8.18 -6.57 9.85
C CYS A 93 8.81 -6.00 8.58
N THR A 94 9.51 -6.84 7.84
CA THR A 94 10.31 -6.44 6.67
C THR A 94 9.98 -7.33 5.49
N HIS A 95 10.46 -6.95 4.31
CA HIS A 95 10.29 -7.76 3.10
C HIS A 95 11.07 -9.07 3.22
N PHE A 96 10.41 -10.19 2.91
CA PHE A 96 11.01 -11.51 2.96
C PHE A 96 11.98 -11.74 1.78
N THR A 97 13.23 -12.07 2.09
CA THR A 97 14.30 -12.30 1.10
C THR A 97 14.60 -13.78 0.85
N GLY A 98 13.78 -14.70 1.36
CA GLY A 98 14.01 -16.14 1.31
C GLY A 98 14.57 -16.72 2.61
N CYS A 99 14.31 -18.00 2.87
CA CYS A 99 14.66 -18.63 4.15
C CYS A 99 16.17 -18.74 4.38
N SER A 100 16.97 -18.94 3.33
CA SER A 100 18.43 -19.13 3.43
C SER A 100 19.18 -17.92 4.00
N ALA A 101 18.52 -16.75 4.07
CA ALA A 101 19.08 -15.55 4.69
C ALA A 101 19.13 -15.63 6.23
N TYR A 102 18.45 -16.60 6.86
CA TYR A 102 18.29 -16.65 8.31
C TYR A 102 18.97 -17.89 8.90
N VAL A 103 19.94 -17.63 9.78
CA VAL A 103 20.68 -18.70 10.46
C VAL A 103 19.96 -19.07 11.76
N LYS A 104 19.01 -20.00 11.65
CA LYS A 104 18.37 -20.66 12.80
C LYS A 104 18.43 -22.18 12.66
N THR A 105 18.55 -22.84 13.80
CA THR A 105 18.77 -24.30 13.89
C THR A 105 17.54 -25.06 14.33
N THR A 106 16.43 -24.37 14.64
CA THR A 106 15.16 -25.00 15.01
C THR A 106 14.05 -24.60 14.04
N HIS A 107 13.09 -25.49 13.81
CA HIS A 107 11.94 -25.20 12.95
C HIS A 107 11.10 -24.04 13.49
N SER A 108 10.86 -24.00 14.80
CA SER A 108 10.09 -22.94 15.45
C SER A 108 10.71 -21.56 15.26
N ASP A 109 12.04 -21.45 15.34
CA ASP A 109 12.72 -20.17 15.15
C ASP A 109 12.66 -19.71 13.69
N CYS A 110 12.76 -20.63 12.73
CA CYS A 110 12.56 -20.32 11.32
C CYS A 110 11.12 -19.87 11.04
N GLN A 111 10.13 -20.54 11.63
CA GLN A 111 8.72 -20.20 11.47
C GLN A 111 8.33 -18.88 12.16
N ALA A 112 9.04 -18.50 13.23
CA ALA A 112 8.88 -17.20 13.87
C ALA A 112 9.32 -16.03 12.97
N ILE A 113 10.19 -16.28 11.99
CA ILE A 113 10.60 -15.30 10.98
C ILE A 113 9.57 -15.26 9.85
N SER A 114 9.27 -16.42 9.27
CA SER A 114 8.26 -16.57 8.23
C SER A 114 7.72 -18.00 8.24
N TYR A 115 6.41 -18.14 8.08
CA TYR A 115 5.72 -19.43 7.97
C TYR A 115 6.22 -20.27 6.78
N MET A 116 6.92 -19.63 5.85
CA MET A 116 7.52 -20.26 4.67
C MET A 116 8.81 -21.02 5.01
N CYS A 117 9.31 -20.95 6.24
CA CYS A 117 10.63 -21.46 6.60
C CYS A 117 10.60 -22.61 7.61
N ILE A 118 11.45 -23.61 7.35
CA ILE A 118 11.86 -24.70 8.26
C ILE A 118 13.39 -24.66 8.40
N THR A 119 14.00 -25.52 9.21
CA THR A 119 15.47 -25.63 9.31
C THR A 119 15.97 -26.91 8.62
N ASN A 120 17.22 -26.89 8.15
CA ASN A 120 17.98 -28.09 7.80
C ASN A 120 18.97 -28.51 8.91
N GLY A 121 18.87 -27.89 10.09
CA GLY A 121 19.77 -28.08 11.23
C GLY A 121 20.92 -27.06 11.31
N THR A 122 21.14 -26.26 10.26
CA THR A 122 22.19 -25.23 10.23
C THR A 122 21.65 -23.84 9.87
N THR A 123 20.74 -23.78 8.89
CA THR A 123 20.10 -22.56 8.42
C THR A 123 18.63 -22.82 8.13
N CYS A 124 17.85 -21.75 7.97
CA CYS A 124 16.48 -21.88 7.49
C CYS A 124 16.46 -22.22 5.99
N THR A 125 15.53 -23.08 5.61
CA THR A 125 15.22 -23.47 4.23
C THR A 125 13.71 -23.41 4.01
N ASN A 126 13.27 -23.47 2.76
CA ASN A 126 11.85 -23.37 2.43
C ASN A 126 11.10 -24.59 2.97
N ALA A 127 9.99 -24.34 3.65
CA ALA A 127 9.01 -25.35 4.01
C ALA A 127 8.35 -25.91 2.75
N LEU A 128 7.95 -27.18 2.82
CA LEU A 128 7.22 -27.84 1.76
C LEU A 128 5.78 -28.07 2.19
N GLU A 129 4.89 -28.20 1.21
CA GLU A 129 3.62 -28.89 1.44
C GLU A 129 3.91 -30.34 1.83
N CYS A 130 3.00 -30.98 2.57
CA CYS A 130 3.25 -32.32 3.11
C CYS A 130 3.64 -33.35 2.05
N VAL A 131 3.04 -33.28 0.86
CA VAL A 131 3.34 -34.16 -0.27
C VAL A 131 4.79 -34.06 -0.76
N GLY A 132 5.48 -32.96 -0.46
CA GLY A 132 6.88 -32.75 -0.83
C GLY A 132 7.89 -33.36 0.15
N TYR A 133 7.46 -33.85 1.31
CA TYR A 133 8.36 -34.42 2.31
C TYR A 133 8.66 -35.90 2.07
N THR A 134 9.90 -36.28 2.35
CA THR A 134 10.30 -37.68 2.49
C THR A 134 9.64 -38.33 3.69
N LYS A 135 9.65 -39.67 3.74
CA LYS A 135 9.13 -40.45 4.86
C LYS A 135 9.79 -40.05 6.18
N GLU A 136 11.09 -39.79 6.17
CA GLU A 136 11.88 -39.40 7.33
C GLU A 136 11.52 -37.99 7.84
N GLN A 137 11.15 -37.10 6.92
CA GLN A 137 10.80 -35.72 7.23
C GLN A 137 9.34 -35.56 7.68
N CYS A 138 8.46 -36.45 7.22
CA CYS A 138 7.01 -36.26 7.30
C CYS A 138 6.49 -35.92 8.70
N GLU A 139 6.90 -36.68 9.72
CA GLU A 139 6.42 -36.53 11.10
C GLU A 139 7.43 -35.79 11.99
N THR A 140 8.51 -35.29 11.42
CA THR A 140 9.59 -34.58 12.13
C THR A 140 9.65 -33.10 11.75
N THR A 141 9.17 -32.75 10.55
CA THR A 141 9.26 -31.41 9.98
C THR A 141 7.87 -30.75 9.93
N PRO A 142 7.73 -29.50 10.42
CA PRO A 142 6.48 -28.74 10.25
C PRO A 142 6.14 -28.47 8.78
N ARG A 143 4.85 -28.41 8.45
CA ARG A 143 4.40 -28.10 7.08
C ARG A 143 4.36 -26.61 6.79
N LEU A 144 4.26 -26.27 5.50
CA LEU A 144 4.03 -24.89 5.09
C LEU A 144 2.79 -24.31 5.78
N LYS A 145 2.89 -23.06 6.29
CA LYS A 145 1.80 -22.34 6.99
C LYS A 145 1.37 -22.95 8.32
N SER A 146 2.11 -23.89 8.92
CA SER A 146 1.69 -24.51 10.18
C SER A 146 2.87 -25.00 11.02
N PRO A 147 2.83 -24.84 12.36
CA PRO A 147 3.80 -25.52 13.23
C PRO A 147 3.54 -27.03 13.33
N TYR A 148 2.40 -27.51 12.83
CA TYR A 148 2.06 -28.92 12.84
C TYR A 148 2.81 -29.68 11.75
N LYS A 149 3.13 -30.93 12.08
CA LYS A 149 3.75 -31.87 11.16
C LYS A 149 2.70 -32.48 10.22
N CYS A 150 3.19 -33.25 9.27
CA CYS A 150 2.36 -34.00 8.35
C CYS A 150 2.07 -35.40 8.89
N LYS A 151 1.14 -36.10 8.25
CA LYS A 151 0.80 -37.48 8.55
C LYS A 151 1.42 -38.39 7.50
N LEU A 152 2.12 -39.42 7.95
CA LEU A 152 2.57 -40.49 7.07
C LEU A 152 1.40 -41.42 6.75
N ASP A 153 1.17 -41.67 5.47
CA ASP A 153 0.14 -42.57 4.95
C ASP A 153 0.80 -43.54 3.97
N GLY A 154 1.15 -44.73 4.46
CA GLY A 154 1.98 -45.70 3.75
C GLY A 154 3.41 -45.17 3.53
N GLU A 155 3.74 -44.91 2.27
CA GLU A 155 5.03 -44.33 1.86
C GLU A 155 4.95 -42.83 1.51
N THR A 156 3.74 -42.27 1.53
CA THR A 156 3.49 -40.88 1.14
C THR A 156 3.16 -40.02 2.33
N CYS A 157 3.56 -38.76 2.26
CA CYS A 157 3.28 -37.78 3.29
C CYS A 157 2.10 -36.88 2.87
N ARG A 158 1.16 -36.62 3.79
CA ARG A 158 -0.05 -35.83 3.50
C ARG A 158 -0.47 -34.96 4.68
N ASP A 159 -1.35 -34.01 4.40
CA ASP A 159 -2.05 -33.29 5.45
C ASP A 159 -2.99 -34.21 6.25
N TYR A 160 -3.23 -33.85 7.50
CA TYR A 160 -4.29 -34.44 8.30
C TYR A 160 -5.65 -34.11 7.69
N LYS A 161 -6.53 -35.11 7.60
CA LYS A 161 -7.92 -34.87 7.23
C LYS A 161 -8.59 -34.13 8.38
N TYR A 162 -9.55 -33.25 8.07
CA TYR A 162 -10.25 -32.42 9.04
C TYR A 162 -10.77 -33.21 10.28
N VAL A 163 -11.35 -34.39 10.04
CA VAL A 163 -11.86 -35.31 11.09
C VAL A 163 -10.76 -35.91 11.99
N GLU A 164 -9.50 -35.91 11.56
CA GLU A 164 -8.36 -36.44 12.32
C GLU A 164 -7.72 -35.36 13.23
N VAL A 165 -8.07 -34.08 13.05
CA VAL A 165 -7.45 -32.96 13.78
C VAL A 165 -8.00 -32.85 15.21
N GLU A 166 -9.28 -33.19 15.42
CA GLU A 166 -9.94 -33.04 16.73
C GLU A 166 -9.45 -34.04 17.79
N SER A 167 -8.98 -35.23 17.39
CA SER A 167 -8.44 -36.23 18.32
C SER A 167 -6.99 -35.95 18.75
N SER A 168 -6.26 -35.12 17.99
CA SER A 168 -4.86 -34.75 18.29
C SER A 168 -4.71 -33.46 19.13
N LEU A 169 -5.80 -32.73 19.39
CA LEU A 169 -5.81 -31.52 20.22
C LEU A 169 -6.07 -31.80 21.72
N THR A 170 -6.32 -33.06 22.09
CA THR A 170 -6.69 -33.49 23.45
C THR A 170 -5.60 -34.30 24.17
N THR A 171 -4.37 -34.36 23.65
CA THR A 171 -3.20 -34.95 24.35
C THR A 171 -2.05 -33.96 24.39
#